data_AF-A0AAJ6BFX7-F1
#
_entry.id   AF-A0AAJ6BFX7-F1
#
_cell.length_a   1.000
_cell.length_b   1.000
_cell.length_c   1.000
_cell.angle_alpha   90.00
_cell.angle_beta   90.00
_cell.angle_gamma   90.00
#
_symmetry.space_group_name_H-M   'P 1'
#
loop_
_entity.id
_entity.type
_entity.pdbx_description
1 polymer ?
#
loop_
_entity_poly.entity_id
_entity_poly.type
_entity_poly.pdbx_seq_one_letter_code
_entity_poly.pdbx_strand_id
1 'polypeptide(L)'
;MQFKKFVKQQIFTRRFAIELFAVLFMSMFFYTAISKLTDYTMSREQMALMPLMTPIAHIVSWLLPLTEIILATLLFFPLTRKIGFYLSTSLMISFTLYIVYMMLFYPELPCSCGGFLSNLSWPAHLVFNGAFILMGILAIILLRNRVNTNGLKSNNYSLAH
;
A
#
# COMPACT_ATOMS: atom_id res chain seq x y z
N MET A 1 8.54 -37.90 -8.13
CA MET A 1 7.79 -37.54 -6.90
C MET A 1 8.35 -36.30 -6.19
N GLN A 2 9.69 -36.16 -6.08
CA GLN A 2 10.40 -35.01 -5.49
C GLN A 2 10.08 -33.64 -6.16
N PHE A 3 10.08 -33.59 -7.50
CA PHE A 3 9.81 -32.36 -8.27
C PHE A 3 8.41 -31.76 -8.02
N LYS A 4 7.37 -32.61 -7.90
CA LYS A 4 6.00 -32.15 -7.60
C LYS A 4 5.87 -31.54 -6.19
N LYS A 5 6.64 -32.02 -5.21
CA LYS A 5 6.69 -31.42 -3.86
C LYS A 5 7.31 -30.02 -3.90
N PHE A 6 8.42 -29.86 -4.62
CA PHE A 6 9.11 -28.57 -4.75
C PHE A 6 8.23 -27.49 -5.39
N VAL A 7 7.54 -27.82 -6.49
CA VAL A 7 6.61 -26.89 -7.16
C VAL A 7 5.41 -26.55 -6.28
N LYS A 8 4.84 -27.52 -5.56
CA LYS A 8 3.68 -27.29 -4.67
C LYS A 8 4.05 -26.38 -3.50
N GLN A 9 5.25 -26.56 -2.93
CA GLN A 9 5.80 -25.70 -1.87
C GLN A 9 6.06 -24.28 -2.38
N GLN A 10 6.62 -24.13 -3.58
CA GLN A 10 6.85 -22.82 -4.20
C GLN A 10 5.54 -22.05 -4.47
N ILE A 11 4.46 -22.74 -4.85
CA ILE A 11 3.13 -22.12 -5.05
C ILE A 11 2.52 -21.67 -3.71
N PHE A 12 2.70 -22.45 -2.65
CA PHE A 12 2.19 -22.13 -1.31
C PHE A 12 2.84 -20.88 -0.73
N THR A 13 4.18 -20.79 -0.77
CA THR A 13 4.93 -19.62 -0.25
C THR A 13 4.56 -18.34 -0.98
N ARG A 14 4.31 -18.41 -2.31
CA ARG A 14 3.88 -17.23 -3.09
C ARG A 14 2.50 -16.73 -2.69
N ARG A 15 1.53 -17.64 -2.48
CA ARG A 15 0.18 -17.26 -2.03
C ARG A 15 0.21 -16.62 -0.66
N PHE A 16 0.95 -17.25 0.26
CA PHE A 16 1.15 -16.73 1.61
C PHE A 16 1.79 -15.34 1.60
N ALA A 17 2.83 -15.11 0.80
CA ALA A 17 3.47 -13.80 0.68
C ALA A 17 2.50 -12.72 0.16
N ILE A 18 1.70 -13.01 -0.87
CA ILE A 18 0.71 -12.07 -1.41
C ILE A 18 -0.35 -11.72 -0.35
N GLU A 19 -0.84 -12.72 0.39
CA GLU A 19 -1.83 -12.51 1.46
C GLU A 19 -1.24 -11.70 2.61
N LEU A 20 -0.02 -12.03 3.04
CA LEU A 20 0.70 -11.28 4.06
C LEU A 20 0.86 -9.81 3.67
N PHE A 21 1.34 -9.53 2.46
CA PHE A 21 1.49 -8.15 1.98
C PHE A 21 0.14 -7.43 1.91
N ALA A 22 -0.92 -8.09 1.44
CA ALA A 22 -2.26 -7.49 1.40
C ALA A 22 -2.74 -7.11 2.82
N VAL A 23 -2.57 -8.01 3.80
CA VAL A 23 -2.96 -7.76 5.19
C VAL A 23 -2.16 -6.61 5.80
N LEU A 24 -0.85 -6.54 5.55
CA LEU A 24 -0.03 -5.42 6.03
C LEU A 24 -0.50 -4.09 5.46
N PHE A 25 -0.73 -3.99 4.15
CA PHE A 25 -1.28 -2.77 3.53
C PHE A 25 -2.68 -2.42 4.07
N MET A 26 -3.58 -3.40 4.18
CA MET A 26 -4.93 -3.17 4.72
C MET A 26 -4.87 -2.66 6.16
N SER A 27 -4.05 -3.27 7.02
CA SER A 27 -3.90 -2.85 8.41
C SER A 27 -3.37 -1.42 8.53
N MET A 28 -2.39 -1.06 7.69
CA MET A 28 -1.82 0.28 7.64
C MET A 28 -2.87 1.30 7.21
N PHE A 29 -3.59 1.05 6.11
CA PHE A 29 -4.60 1.98 5.62
C PHE A 29 -5.80 2.14 6.55
N PHE A 30 -6.26 1.05 7.18
CA PHE A 30 -7.33 1.16 8.17
C PHE A 30 -6.87 1.96 9.38
N TYR A 31 -5.66 1.69 9.87
CA TYR A 31 -5.10 2.42 11.00
C TYR A 31 -5.02 3.93 10.71
N THR A 32 -4.46 4.32 9.56
CA THR A 32 -4.34 5.74 9.19
C THR A 32 -5.70 6.39 8.97
N ALA A 33 -6.63 5.72 8.29
CA ALA A 33 -7.98 6.23 8.06
C ALA A 33 -8.73 6.46 9.39
N ILE A 34 -8.69 5.49 10.30
CA ILE A 34 -9.35 5.60 11.62
C ILE A 34 -8.72 6.73 12.43
N SER A 35 -7.39 6.83 12.47
CA SER A 35 -6.71 7.90 13.22
C SER A 35 -7.12 9.30 12.73
N LYS A 36 -7.24 9.48 11.41
CA LYS A 36 -7.64 10.76 10.80
C LYS A 36 -9.11 11.10 11.00
N LEU A 37 -9.98 10.10 11.04
CA LEU A 37 -11.42 10.30 11.27
C LEU A 37 -11.74 10.53 12.74
N THR A 38 -11.01 9.86 13.66
CA THR A 38 -11.22 10.01 15.10
C THR A 38 -10.79 11.38 15.57
N ASP A 39 -9.61 11.85 15.13
CA ASP A 39 -9.07 13.17 15.47
C ASP A 39 -9.12 14.10 14.24
N TYR A 40 -10.30 14.27 13.64
CA TYR A 40 -10.48 15.04 12.41
C TYR A 40 -10.02 16.49 12.54
N THR A 41 -10.35 17.17 13.63
CA THR A 41 -9.97 18.57 13.87
C THR A 41 -8.46 18.74 13.91
N MET A 42 -7.77 17.91 14.71
CA MET A 42 -6.32 17.89 14.78
C MET A 42 -5.69 17.55 13.43
N SER A 43 -6.17 16.51 12.75
CA SER A 43 -5.67 16.11 11.43
C SER A 43 -5.83 17.20 10.39
N ARG A 44 -6.95 17.94 10.42
CA ARG A 44 -7.21 19.08 9.54
C ARG A 44 -6.29 20.26 9.83
N GLU A 45 -6.11 20.61 11.10
CA GLU A 45 -5.21 21.70 11.52
C GLU A 45 -3.77 21.38 11.13
N GLN A 46 -3.34 20.15 11.38
CA GLN A 46 -2.06 19.61 10.96
C GLN A 46 -1.85 19.72 9.44
N MET A 47 -2.85 19.37 8.64
CA MET A 47 -2.80 19.57 7.18
C MET A 47 -2.79 21.05 6.80
N ALA A 48 -3.49 21.90 7.53
CA ALA A 48 -3.54 23.34 7.25
C ALA A 48 -2.20 24.04 7.51
N LEU A 49 -1.37 23.51 8.42
CA LEU A 49 -0.01 24.00 8.67
C LEU A 49 0.96 23.71 7.51
N MET A 50 0.65 22.71 6.67
CA MET A 50 1.51 22.34 5.54
C MET A 50 1.26 23.27 4.35
N PRO A 51 2.25 24.02 3.85
CA PRO A 51 2.06 25.10 2.86
C PRO A 51 1.32 24.67 1.59
N LEU A 52 1.56 23.44 1.11
CA LEU A 52 0.91 22.90 -0.09
C LEU A 52 -0.54 22.46 0.16
N MET A 53 -0.86 22.08 1.40
CA MET A 53 -2.16 21.54 1.77
C MET A 53 -3.08 22.61 2.35
N THR A 54 -2.59 23.75 2.84
CA THR A 54 -3.41 24.83 3.42
C THR A 54 -4.68 25.17 2.62
N PRO A 55 -4.64 25.43 1.29
CA PRO A 55 -5.84 25.80 0.54
C PRO A 55 -6.81 24.63 0.31
N ILE A 56 -6.31 23.38 0.38
CA ILE A 56 -7.07 22.15 0.09
C ILE A 56 -7.27 21.27 1.33
N ALA A 57 -6.86 21.73 2.52
CA ALA A 57 -6.76 20.91 3.73
C ALA A 57 -8.10 20.30 4.10
N HIS A 58 -9.19 21.06 3.96
CA HIS A 58 -10.55 20.56 4.21
C HIS A 58 -10.94 19.41 3.27
N ILE A 59 -10.61 19.53 1.98
CA ILE A 59 -10.91 18.51 0.96
C ILE A 59 -10.07 17.27 1.20
N VAL A 60 -8.75 17.45 1.39
CA VAL A 60 -7.79 16.36 1.59
C VAL A 60 -8.07 15.61 2.89
N SER A 61 -8.48 16.30 3.96
CA SER A 61 -8.82 15.67 5.25
C SER A 61 -9.98 14.68 5.17
N TRP A 62 -10.87 14.82 4.18
CA TRP A 62 -11.93 13.85 3.89
C TRP A 62 -11.53 12.86 2.80
N LEU A 63 -10.91 13.34 1.73
CA LEU A 63 -10.58 12.52 0.58
C LEU A 63 -9.52 11.47 0.93
N LEU A 64 -8.55 11.82 1.78
CA LEU A 64 -7.45 10.94 2.12
C LEU A 64 -7.92 9.69 2.90
N PRO A 65 -8.66 9.80 4.03
CA PRO A 65 -9.23 8.63 4.69
C PRO A 65 -10.14 7.79 3.78
N LEU A 66 -10.93 8.44 2.92
CA LEU A 66 -11.77 7.72 1.96
C LEU A 66 -10.94 6.90 0.98
N THR A 67 -9.87 7.47 0.42
CA THR A 67 -8.97 6.72 -0.47
C THR A 67 -8.30 5.55 0.25
N GLU A 68 -7.90 5.72 1.50
CA GLU A 68 -7.29 4.65 2.31
C GLU A 68 -8.26 3.47 2.52
N ILE A 69 -9.52 3.75 2.85
CA ILE A 69 -10.58 2.73 3.01
C ILE A 69 -10.87 2.02 1.68
N ILE A 70 -10.93 2.77 0.57
CA ILE A 70 -11.14 2.19 -0.76
C ILE A 70 -9.99 1.24 -1.12
N LEU A 71 -8.74 1.64 -0.90
CA LEU A 71 -7.57 0.81 -1.18
C LEU A 71 -7.54 -0.46 -0.31
N ALA A 72 -7.86 -0.35 0.98
CA ALA A 72 -7.98 -1.49 1.86
C ALA A 72 -9.05 -2.48 1.35
N THR A 73 -10.20 -1.95 0.92
CA THR A 73 -11.29 -2.75 0.34
C THR A 73 -10.87 -3.44 -0.97
N LEU A 74 -10.15 -2.74 -1.85
CA LEU A 74 -9.63 -3.32 -3.10
C LEU A 74 -8.62 -4.45 -2.86
N LEU A 75 -7.81 -4.35 -1.80
CA LEU A 75 -6.85 -5.39 -1.40
C LEU A 75 -7.53 -6.59 -0.75
N PHE A 76 -8.64 -6.38 -0.05
CA PHE A 76 -9.44 -7.43 0.59
C PHE A 76 -9.94 -8.44 -0.45
N PHE A 77 -10.61 -7.96 -1.51
CA PHE A 77 -11.18 -8.84 -2.52
C PHE A 77 -10.13 -9.43 -3.49
N PRO A 78 -10.05 -10.76 -3.65
CA PRO A 78 -9.06 -11.39 -4.53
C PRO A 78 -9.13 -10.93 -5.99
N LEU A 79 -10.33 -10.58 -6.47
CA LEU A 79 -10.57 -10.14 -7.86
C LEU A 79 -9.93 -8.78 -8.15
N THR A 80 -10.02 -7.84 -7.20
CA THR A 80 -9.49 -6.48 -7.33
C THR A 80 -8.07 -6.33 -6.80
N ARG A 81 -7.55 -7.33 -6.09
CA ARG A 81 -6.27 -7.26 -5.37
C ARG A 81 -5.09 -6.79 -6.21
N LYS A 82 -5.01 -7.19 -7.47
CA LYS A 82 -3.94 -6.72 -8.38
C LYS A 82 -4.00 -5.20 -8.56
N ILE A 83 -5.20 -4.67 -8.84
CA ILE A 83 -5.43 -3.23 -8.98
C ILE A 83 -5.16 -2.54 -7.63
N GLY A 84 -5.62 -3.13 -6.52
CA GLY A 84 -5.35 -2.66 -5.16
C GLY A 84 -3.85 -2.47 -4.90
N PHE A 85 -3.00 -3.46 -5.25
CA PHE A 85 -1.54 -3.31 -5.09
C PHE A 85 -0.94 -2.23 -5.98
N TYR A 86 -1.38 -2.07 -7.23
CA TYR A 86 -0.92 -0.98 -8.09
C TYR A 86 -1.24 0.38 -7.49
N LEU A 87 -2.51 0.62 -7.14
CA LEU A 87 -2.95 1.90 -6.60
C LEU A 87 -2.32 2.18 -5.23
N SER A 88 -2.17 1.17 -4.37
CA SER A 88 -1.51 1.31 -3.08
C SER A 88 -0.03 1.64 -3.22
N THR A 89 0.67 1.00 -4.16
CA THR A 89 2.08 1.29 -4.45
C THR A 89 2.23 2.71 -5.00
N SER A 90 1.37 3.11 -5.93
CA SER A 90 1.35 4.48 -6.46
C SER A 90 1.12 5.51 -5.36
N LEU A 91 0.16 5.27 -4.47
CA LEU A 91 -0.11 6.17 -3.34
C LEU A 91 1.10 6.28 -2.40
N MET A 92 1.77 5.17 -2.09
CA MET A 92 2.99 5.19 -1.28
C MET A 92 4.14 5.94 -1.95
N ILE A 93 4.29 5.84 -3.27
CA ILE A 93 5.26 6.63 -4.04
C ILE A 93 4.91 8.12 -3.95
N SER A 94 3.65 8.50 -4.16
CA SER A 94 3.20 9.89 -4.05
C SER A 94 3.46 10.47 -2.66
N PHE A 95 3.17 9.72 -1.59
CA PHE A 95 3.49 10.15 -0.22
C PHE A 95 4.99 10.30 0.00
N THR A 96 5.80 9.38 -0.53
CA THR A 96 7.26 9.46 -0.44
C THR A 96 7.80 10.70 -1.14
N LEU A 97 7.34 10.98 -2.36
CA LEU A 97 7.74 12.18 -3.10
C LEU A 97 7.34 13.46 -2.37
N TYR A 98 6.13 13.49 -1.79
CA TYR A 98 5.68 14.61 -0.97
C TYR A 98 6.59 14.83 0.25
N ILE A 99 6.96 13.77 0.96
CA ILE A 99 7.88 13.86 2.10
C ILE A 99 9.25 14.40 1.68
N VAL A 100 9.83 13.86 0.61
CA VAL A 100 11.13 14.34 0.09
C VAL A 100 11.04 15.82 -0.28
N TYR A 101 9.96 16.24 -0.95
CA TYR A 101 9.73 17.65 -1.27
C TYR A 101 9.67 18.51 0.00
N MET A 102 8.90 18.10 1.02
CA MET A 102 8.81 18.83 2.28
C MET A 102 10.16 18.93 3.00
N MET A 103 10.97 17.86 3.00
CA MET A 103 12.30 17.90 3.61
C MET A 103 13.26 18.87 2.91
N LEU A 104 13.14 19.05 1.60
CA LEU A 104 14.03 19.92 0.82
C LEU A 104 13.66 21.41 0.93
N PHE A 105 12.36 21.71 0.96
CA PHE A 105 11.87 23.10 0.90
C PHE A 105 11.37 23.64 2.25
N TYR A 106 11.02 22.76 3.18
CA TYR A 106 10.39 23.09 4.46
C TYR A 106 10.95 22.25 5.64
N PRO A 107 12.28 22.18 5.84
CA PRO A 107 12.89 21.32 6.85
C PRO A 107 12.49 21.66 8.30
N GLU A 108 12.09 22.90 8.55
CA GLU A 108 11.72 23.42 9.88
C GLU A 108 10.29 23.06 10.32
N LEU A 109 9.45 22.53 9.43
CA LEU A 109 8.08 22.15 9.78
C LEU A 109 8.03 20.71 10.35
N PRO A 110 7.39 20.50 11.51
CA PRO A 110 7.21 19.15 12.06
C PRO A 110 6.28 18.32 11.18
N CYS A 111 6.63 17.07 10.92
CA CYS A 111 5.73 16.12 10.26
C CYS A 111 4.51 15.91 11.16
N SER A 112 3.33 16.25 10.65
CA SER A 112 2.08 16.20 11.40
C SER A 112 1.09 15.24 10.71
N CYS A 113 1.55 14.01 10.49
CA CYS A 113 0.71 12.92 10.02
C CYS A 113 0.05 12.26 11.24
N GLY A 114 -1.15 12.67 11.65
CA GLY A 114 -1.83 12.21 12.88
C GLY A 114 -1.76 10.70 13.23
N GLY A 115 -1.89 10.39 14.53
CA GLY A 115 -1.82 9.04 15.11
C GLY A 115 -0.39 8.56 15.41
N PHE A 116 -0.16 7.26 15.63
CA PHE A 116 1.19 6.67 15.89
C PHE A 116 2.24 7.02 14.82
N LEU A 117 1.81 7.30 13.58
CA LEU A 117 2.70 7.77 12.52
C LEU A 117 3.21 9.20 12.75
N SER A 118 2.57 10.02 13.58
CA SER A 118 3.04 11.39 13.89
C SER A 118 4.31 11.42 14.71
N ASN A 119 4.69 10.29 15.32
CA ASN A 119 5.89 10.16 16.15
C ASN A 119 7.11 9.74 15.33
N LEU A 120 6.96 9.46 14.03
CA LEU A 120 8.07 9.07 13.16
C LEU A 120 8.81 10.32 12.67
N SER A 121 10.14 10.28 12.76
CA SER A 121 10.98 11.28 12.09
C SER A 121 10.85 11.17 10.57
N TRP A 122 11.15 12.25 9.85
CA TRP A 122 11.11 12.26 8.39
C TRP A 122 11.86 11.09 7.72
N PRO A 123 13.10 10.75 8.13
CA PRO A 123 13.81 9.60 7.58
C PRO A 123 13.11 8.27 7.90
N ALA A 124 12.51 8.14 9.10
CA ALA A 124 11.79 6.93 9.48
C ALA A 124 10.54 6.72 8.62
N HIS A 125 9.82 7.80 8.28
CA HIS A 125 8.71 7.72 7.31
C HIS A 125 9.16 7.28 5.92
N LEU A 126 10.31 7.78 5.43
CA LEU A 126 10.85 7.36 4.14
C LEU A 126 11.18 5.86 4.12
N VAL A 127 11.79 5.35 5.19
CA VAL A 127 12.06 3.91 5.33
C VAL A 127 10.76 3.11 5.38
N PHE A 128 9.78 3.57 6.15
CA PHE A 128 8.48 2.93 6.26
C PHE A 128 7.77 2.86 4.89
N ASN A 129 7.60 3.99 4.20
CA ASN A 129 6.98 4.02 2.88
C ASN A 129 7.78 3.21 1.86
N GLY A 130 9.11 3.29 1.90
CA GLY A 130 10.00 2.50 1.04
C GLY A 130 9.80 1.00 1.20
N ALA A 131 9.65 0.52 2.44
CA ALA A 131 9.34 -0.89 2.70
C ALA A 131 8.00 -1.30 2.08
N PHE A 132 6.96 -0.46 2.22
CA PHE A 132 5.65 -0.72 1.59
C PHE A 132 5.73 -0.69 0.06
N ILE A 133 6.46 0.25 -0.54
CA ILE A 133 6.67 0.29 -2.00
C ILE A 133 7.33 -1.02 -2.48
N LEU A 134 8.38 -1.48 -1.80
CA LEU A 134 9.04 -2.74 -2.14
C LEU A 134 8.09 -3.93 -2.02
N MET A 135 7.31 -4.02 -0.93
CA MET A 135 6.30 -5.06 -0.75
C MET A 135 5.24 -5.03 -1.88
N GLY A 136 4.78 -3.85 -2.26
CA GLY A 136 3.81 -3.66 -3.35
C GLY A 136 4.35 -4.12 -4.70
N ILE A 137 5.58 -3.73 -5.05
CA ILE A 137 6.26 -4.17 -6.28
C ILE A 137 6.42 -5.70 -6.28
N LEU A 138 6.88 -6.29 -5.18
CA LEU A 138 7.02 -7.74 -5.05
C LEU A 138 5.67 -8.45 -5.20
N ALA A 139 4.60 -7.95 -4.58
CA ALA A 139 3.26 -8.50 -4.72
C ALA A 139 2.78 -8.48 -6.17
N ILE A 140 3.00 -7.38 -6.90
CA ILE A 140 2.65 -7.24 -8.32
C ILE A 140 3.39 -8.25 -9.18
N ILE A 141 4.70 -8.42 -8.97
CA ILE A 141 5.54 -9.40 -9.70
C ILE A 141 5.03 -10.83 -9.44
N LEU A 142 4.75 -11.16 -8.17
CA LEU A 142 4.23 -12.47 -7.78
C LEU A 142 2.85 -12.76 -8.37
N LEU A 143 1.98 -11.74 -8.46
CA LEU A 143 0.66 -11.85 -9.08
C LEU A 143 0.71 -12.01 -10.60
N ARG A 144 1.65 -11.35 -11.29
CA ARG A 144 1.84 -11.49 -12.74
C ARG A 144 2.17 -12.94 -13.12
N ASN A 145 3.00 -13.60 -12.32
CA ASN A 145 3.44 -14.98 -12.56
C ASN A 145 2.35 -16.05 -12.33
N ARG A 146 1.23 -15.72 -11.66
CA ARG A 146 0.07 -16.61 -11.53
C ARG A 146 -0.71 -16.77 -12.83
N VAL A 147 -0.80 -15.73 -13.67
CA VAL A 147 -1.61 -15.78 -14.90
C VAL A 147 -1.00 -16.76 -15.92
N ASN A 148 0.33 -16.84 -16.01
CA ASN A 148 1.02 -17.73 -16.95
C ASN A 148 0.95 -19.23 -16.59
N THR A 149 0.72 -19.59 -15.32
CA THR A 149 0.66 -21.00 -14.91
C THR A 149 -0.68 -21.66 -15.22
N ASN A 150 -1.77 -20.89 -15.35
CA ASN A 150 -3.07 -21.41 -15.77
C ASN A 150 -3.09 -21.76 -17.27
N GLY A 151 -2.38 -21.00 -18.11
CA GLY A 151 -2.24 -21.29 -19.54
C GLY A 151 -1.48 -22.59 -19.84
N LEU A 152 -0.39 -22.85 -19.10
CA LEU A 152 0.36 -24.12 -19.20
C LEU A 152 -0.47 -25.34 -18.77
N LYS A 153 -1.39 -25.16 -17.82
CA LYS A 153 -2.29 -26.24 -17.40
C LYS A 153 -3.32 -26.54 -18.49
N SER A 154 -3.91 -25.52 -19.12
CA SER A 154 -4.86 -25.66 -20.23
C SER A 154 -4.24 -26.40 -21.42
N ASN A 155 -3.00 -26.06 -21.79
CA ASN A 155 -2.34 -26.67 -22.96
C ASN A 155 -2.05 -28.17 -22.77
N ASN A 156 -1.74 -28.58 -21.54
CA ASN A 156 -1.48 -29.99 -21.24
C ASN A 156 -2.75 -30.87 -21.21
N TYR A 157 -3.95 -30.30 -21.05
CA TYR A 157 -5.21 -31.06 -21.20
C TYR A 157 -5.63 -31.18 -22.66
N SER A 158 -5.30 -30.20 -23.51
CA SER A 158 -5.59 -30.25 -24.95
C SER A 158 -4.66 -31.19 -25.74
N LEU A 159 -3.52 -31.59 -25.17
CA LEU A 159 -2.57 -32.54 -25.78
C LEU A 159 -2.71 -33.97 -25.21
N ALA A 160 -3.61 -34.15 -24.25
CA ALA A 160 -3.89 -35.44 -23.62
C ALA A 160 -5.19 -36.10 -24.15
N HIS A 161 -5.81 -35.50 -25.16
CA HIS A 161 -6.97 -36.00 -25.90
C HIS A 161 -6.65 -36.13 -27.37
#